data_AF-A0A354YV77-F1
#
_entry.id   AF-A0A354YV77-F1
#
_cell.length_a   1.000
_cell.length_b   1.000
_cell.length_c   1.000
_cell.angle_alpha   90.00
_cell.angle_beta   90.00
_cell.angle_gamma   90.00
#
_symmetry.space_group_name_H-M   'P 1'
#
loop_
_entity.id
_entity.type
_entity.pdbx_description
1 polymer ?
#
loop_
_entity_poly.entity_id
_entity_poly.type
_entity_poly.pdbx_seq_one_letter_code
_entity_poly.pdbx_strand_id
1 'polypeptide(L)' 'MNKITLDSIVEAVNELPALPHIVVKIMQLSEDPDSTVQDISNVLNQDQAMTARVL' A
#
# COMPACT_ATOMS: atom_id res chain seq x y z
N MET A 1 -4.26 -13.27 29.72
CA MET A 1 -4.16 -12.19 28.72
C MET A 1 -2.87 -12.40 27.95
N ASN A 2 -2.94 -12.79 26.67
CA ASN A 2 -1.74 -12.96 25.85
C ASN A 2 -1.06 -11.59 25.70
N LYS A 3 0.24 -11.53 26.01
CA LYS A 3 1.05 -10.33 25.74
C LYS A 3 1.23 -10.24 24.24
N ILE A 4 0.72 -9.16 23.65
CA ILE A 4 1.05 -8.79 22.27
C ILE A 4 2.54 -8.46 22.25
N THR A 5 3.32 -9.18 21.43
CA THR A 5 4.74 -8.93 21.21
C THR A 5 4.91 -8.10 19.94
N LEU A 6 6.03 -7.37 19.82
CA LEU A 6 6.32 -6.59 18.62
C LEU A 6 6.32 -7.50 17.37
N ASP A 7 6.92 -8.68 17.50
CA ASP A 7 6.99 -9.69 16.44
C ASP A 7 5.59 -10.13 15.98
N SER A 8 4.64 -10.32 16.90
CA SER A 8 3.26 -10.68 16.56
C SER A 8 2.49 -9.58 15.81
N ILE A 9 2.89 -8.31 16.00
CA ILE A 9 2.33 -7.19 15.25
C ILE A 9 2.94 -7.16 13.84
N VAL A 10 4.25 -7.38 13.72
CA VAL A 10 4.96 -7.40 12.43
C VAL A 10 4.48 -8.57 11.56
N GLU A 11 4.25 -9.75 12.13
CA GLU A 11 3.69 -10.89 11.39
C GLU A 11 2.27 -10.62 10.87
N ALA A 12 1.44 -9.87 11.61
CA ALA A 12 0.10 -9.50 11.18
C ALA A 12 0.07 -8.45 10.04
N VAL A 13 1.16 -7.70 9.86
CA VAL A 13 1.32 -6.68 8.81
C VAL A 13 1.62 -7.30 7.43
N ASN A 14 2.16 -8.52 7.38
CA ASN A 14 2.45 -9.22 6.11
C ASN A 14 1.21 -9.48 5.25
N GLU A 15 0.02 -9.51 5.86
CA GLU A 15 -1.27 -9.69 5.18
C GLU A 15 -2.10 -8.40 5.17
N LEU A 16 -1.49 -7.21 5.09
CA LEU A 16 -2.27 -6.00 4.85
C LEU A 16 -2.69 -5.94 3.37
N PRO A 17 -3.98 -6.16 3.06
CA PRO A 17 -4.45 -5.98 1.69
C PRO A 17 -4.28 -4.51 1.34
N ALA A 18 -3.78 -4.24 0.12
CA ALA A 18 -3.86 -2.90 -0.43
C ALA A 18 -5.33 -2.45 -0.40
N LEU A 19 -5.59 -1.21 0.01
CA LEU A 19 -6.96 -0.70 0.03
C LEU A 19 -7.54 -0.81 -1.40
N PRO A 20 -8.74 -1.40 -1.59
CA PRO A 20 -9.29 -1.64 -2.93
C PRO A 20 -9.31 -0.40 -3.83
N HIS A 21 -9.54 0.77 -3.23
CA HIS A 21 -9.50 2.07 -3.90
C HIS A 21 -8.11 2.40 -4.50
N ILE A 22 -7.03 2.07 -3.80
CA ILE A 22 -5.66 2.39 -4.21
C ILE A 22 -5.26 1.54 -5.41
N VAL A 23 -5.60 0.25 -5.40
CA VAL A 23 -5.35 -0.67 -6.52
C VAL A 23 -6.08 -0.20 -7.78
N VAL A 24 -7.36 0.17 -7.66
CA VAL A 24 -8.14 0.71 -8.78
C VAL A 24 -7.52 2.00 -9.33
N LYS A 25 -7.05 2.88 -8.45
CA LYS A 25 -6.43 4.15 -8.83
C LYS A 25 -5.09 3.95 -9.56
N ILE A 26 -4.27 2.99 -9.14
CA ILE A 26 -3.00 2.66 -9.80
C ILE A 26 -3.24 2.07 -11.20
N MET A 27 -4.23 1.19 -11.36
CA MET A 27 -4.60 0.66 -12.68
C MET A 27 -5.01 1.78 -13.63
N GLN A 28 -5.85 2.71 -13.16
CA GLN A 28 -6.26 3.88 -13.96
C GLN A 28 -5.09 4.77 -14.38
N LEU A 29 -4.16 5.07 -13.46
CA LEU A 29 -2.98 5.87 -13.76
C LEU A 29 -1.98 5.16 -14.67
N SER A 30 -1.95 3.82 -14.65
CA SER A 30 -1.05 3.04 -15.50
C SER A 30 -1.54 2.93 -16.95
N GLU A 31 -2.84 3.09 -17.16
CA GLU A 31 -3.48 3.08 -18.49
C GLU A 31 -3.61 4.49 -19.10
N ASP A 32 -3.32 5.53 -18.32
CA ASP A 32 -3.39 6.92 -18.75
C ASP A 32 -2.04 7.38 -19.34
N PRO A 33 -1.97 7.73 -20.64
CA PRO A 33 -0.73 8.15 -21.29
C PRO A 33 -0.20 9.50 -20.78
N ASP A 34 -1.01 10.31 -20.11
CA ASP A 34 -0.61 11.60 -19.54
C ASP A 34 -0.14 11.48 -18.08
N SER A 35 -0.32 10.31 -17.47
CA SER A 35 0.07 10.06 -16.08
C SER A 35 1.57 9.87 -15.93
N THR A 36 2.11 10.40 -14.82
CA THR A 36 3.53 10.33 -14.50
C THR A 36 3.82 9.29 -13.41
N VAL A 37 5.09 8.88 -13.33
CA VAL A 37 5.59 8.04 -12.22
C VAL A 37 5.37 8.72 -10.87
N GLN A 38 5.40 10.05 -10.82
CA GLN A 38 5.14 10.81 -9.59
C GLN A 38 3.68 10.69 -9.15
N ASP A 39 2.72 10.58 -10.08
CA ASP A 39 1.30 10.41 -9.76
C ASP A 39 1.02 9.06 -9.12
N ILE A 40 1.66 8.00 -9.63
CA ILE A 40 1.61 6.66 -9.04
C ILE A 40 2.22 6.68 -7.63
N SER A 41 3.39 7.32 -7.46
CA SER A 41 4.05 7.47 -6.17
C SER A 41 3.18 8.23 -5.15
N ASN A 42 2.51 9.29 -5.58
CA ASN A 42 1.62 10.07 -4.70
C ASN A 42 0.43 9.24 -4.20
N VAL A 43 -0.14 8.36 -5.04
CA VAL A 43 -1.24 7.46 -4.66
C VAL A 43 -0.75 6.34 -3.74
N LEU A 44 0.44 5.79 -3.99
CA LEU A 44 1.07 4.80 -3.12
C LEU A 44 1.33 5.34 -1.70
N ASN A 45 1.76 6.60 -1.62
CA ASN A 45 2.03 7.28 -0.35
C ASN A 45 0.78 7.63 0.46
N GLN A 46 -0.43 7.53 -0.13
CA GLN A 46 -1.69 7.71 0.60
C GLN A 46 -2.09 6.46 1.42
N ASP A 47 -1.42 5.32 1.19
CA ASP A 47 -1.62 4.07 1.91
C ASP A 47 -0.32 3.65 2.59
N GLN A 48 -0.26 3.86 3.92
CA GLN A 48 0.90 3.47 4.74
C GLN A 48 1.19 1.96 4.68
N ALA A 49 0.18 1.12 4.43
CA ALA A 49 0.38 -0.34 4.32
C ALA A 49 1.00 -0.73 2.97
N MET A 50 0.65 -0.04 1.87
CA MET A 50 1.28 -0.24 0.57
C MET A 50 2.73 0.27 0.53
N THR A 51 3.00 1.40 1.19
CA THR A 51 4.36 1.95 1.31
C THR A 51 5.30 0.96 2.02
N ALA A 52 4.81 0.29 3.07
CA ALA A 52 5.57 -0.73 3.81
C ALA A 52 5.85 -2.03 3.02
N ARG A 53 5.09 -2.33 1.95
CA ARG A 53 5.31 -3.52 1.10
C ARG A 53 6.28 -3.31 -0.07
N VAL A 54 6.48 -2.05 -0.49
CA VAL A 54 7.32 -1.71 -1.66
C VAL A 54 8.77 -1.40 -1.28
N LEU A 55 8.99 -0.84 -0.07
CA LEU A 55 10.32 -0.64 0.53
C LEU A 55 10.89 -1.95 1.09
#